data_AF-A0A6J6VTZ6-F1
#
_entry.id   AF-A0A6J6VTZ6-F1
#
_cell.length_a   1.000
_cell.length_b   1.000
_cell.length_c   1.000
_cell.angle_alpha   90.00
_cell.angle_beta   90.00
_cell.angle_gamma   90.00
#
_symmetry.space_group_name_H-M   'P 1'
#
loop_
_entity.id
_entity.type
_entity.pdbx_description
1 polymer ?
#
loop_
_entity_poly.entity_id
_entity_poly.type
_entity_poly.pdbx_seq_one_letter_code
_entity_poly.pdbx_strand_id
1 'polypeptide(L)'
;MKGAMMKAGQLIGFIIESLPDDAQQALATLQADAPPMAPALAAQVVTEELGDPRSVFLDWDETPIAAASIGQVHKAVTRDGREVAVKVQYPGIADALGADLANVEVLYSLMTSFALKGIDAKAVVEEVRLRMIDELDYRLEATNQVEFADYYRDHPFIHIPALIPELSTERVLTSDWVDGLSFQSFMDQSTPEARQRAGEIIWRFSQHSILRLGAFNGDPHPGNYRFAPDGSVTFLDFGLVKRWTPGEWDHLEPSLHGILGRDPERLVRDMETIGFLPVGHGLDALAVFDYVSAPYRPYLADEFTYTREYVKDTIGRILDIKGPHAPVIEKLNLPVSFVMLDRVVWGISALLGKLGAHGPWRSMMNEYLIDGPPSTPLGRLEADWLASTKP
;
A
#
# COMPACT_ATOMS: atom_id res chain seq x y z
N MET A 1 -19.54 2.37 -13.40
CA MET A 1 -19.53 3.15 -12.14
C MET A 1 -19.07 2.42 -10.87
N LYS A 2 -19.40 1.14 -10.60
CA LYS A 2 -19.03 0.51 -9.31
C LYS A 2 -17.51 0.29 -9.12
N GLY A 3 -16.79 -0.19 -10.13
CA GLY A 3 -15.35 -0.48 -10.03
C GLY A 3 -14.49 0.76 -9.77
N ALA A 4 -14.69 1.83 -10.54
CA ALA A 4 -13.95 3.09 -10.37
C ALA A 4 -14.19 3.75 -9.00
N MET A 5 -15.44 3.69 -8.50
CA MET A 5 -15.82 4.23 -7.18
C MET A 5 -15.29 3.39 -6.02
N MET A 6 -15.32 2.05 -6.14
CA MET A 6 -14.73 1.14 -5.16
C MET A 6 -13.21 1.33 -5.09
N LYS A 7 -12.56 1.53 -6.24
CA LYS A 7 -11.13 1.86 -6.29
C LYS A 7 -10.84 3.22 -5.68
N ALA A 8 -11.58 4.27 -6.02
CA ALA A 8 -11.47 5.57 -5.34
C ALA A 8 -11.67 5.43 -3.82
N GLY A 9 -12.60 4.59 -3.38
CA GLY A 9 -12.84 4.25 -1.97
C GLY A 9 -11.74 3.43 -1.30
N GLN A 10 -10.99 2.61 -2.03
CA GLN A 10 -9.77 1.93 -1.54
C GLN A 10 -8.59 2.90 -1.50
N LEU A 11 -8.43 3.71 -2.56
CA LEU A 11 -7.38 4.72 -2.70
C LEU A 11 -7.48 5.80 -1.61
N ILE A 12 -8.69 6.12 -1.17
CA ILE A 12 -8.97 7.13 -0.13
C ILE A 12 -9.39 6.44 1.19
N GLY A 13 -9.54 5.11 1.24
CA GLY A 13 -10.17 4.38 2.35
C GLY A 13 -9.57 4.65 3.72
N PHE A 14 -8.25 4.75 3.82
CA PHE A 14 -7.57 5.11 5.07
C PHE A 14 -7.79 6.57 5.48
N ILE A 15 -7.95 7.48 4.49
CA ILE A 15 -8.38 8.86 4.71
C ILE A 15 -9.82 8.86 5.19
N ILE A 16 -10.71 8.07 4.56
CA ILE A 16 -12.13 7.92 4.90
C ILE A 16 -12.29 7.47 6.35
N GLU A 17 -11.60 6.40 6.78
CA GLU A 17 -11.60 5.91 8.16
C GLU A 17 -11.09 6.95 9.19
N SER A 18 -10.40 7.98 8.72
CA SER A 18 -9.88 9.08 9.54
C SER A 18 -10.76 10.33 9.49
N LEU A 19 -11.79 10.36 8.62
CA LEU A 19 -12.79 11.42 8.57
C LEU A 19 -13.77 11.32 9.76
N PRO A 20 -14.52 12.38 10.08
CA PRO A 20 -15.63 12.33 11.04
C PRO A 20 -16.67 11.24 10.71
N ASP A 21 -17.34 10.70 11.75
CA ASP A 21 -18.20 9.51 11.66
C ASP A 21 -19.35 9.64 10.64
N ASP A 22 -19.84 10.85 10.42
CA ASP A 22 -20.89 11.18 9.43
C ASP A 22 -20.38 11.06 7.98
N ALA A 23 -19.15 11.52 7.72
CA ALA A 23 -18.49 11.34 6.43
C ALA A 23 -18.08 9.88 6.17
N GLN A 24 -17.68 9.14 7.21
CA GLN A 24 -17.43 7.69 7.13
C GLN A 24 -18.70 6.93 6.70
N GLN A 25 -19.85 7.22 7.31
CA GLN A 25 -21.11 6.55 6.96
C GLN A 25 -21.57 6.85 5.52
N ALA A 26 -21.37 8.07 5.04
CA ALA A 26 -21.72 8.47 3.68
C ALA A 26 -20.83 7.80 2.61
N LEU A 27 -19.58 7.47 2.95
CA LEU A 27 -18.62 6.84 2.04
C LEU A 27 -18.54 5.31 2.20
N ALA A 28 -18.99 4.76 3.34
CA ALA A 28 -19.12 3.32 3.56
C ALA A 28 -20.06 2.64 2.54
N THR A 29 -21.01 3.38 1.97
CA THR A 29 -21.89 2.89 0.90
C THR A 29 -21.16 2.70 -0.44
N LEU A 30 -20.00 3.34 -0.65
CA LEU A 30 -19.14 3.14 -1.83
C LEU A 30 -18.19 1.96 -1.68
N GLN A 31 -17.81 1.63 -0.43
CA GLN A 31 -17.02 0.44 -0.07
C GLN A 31 -17.86 -0.82 0.14
N ALA A 32 -19.18 -0.74 0.07
CA ALA A 32 -20.04 -1.91 0.24
C ALA A 32 -19.67 -2.99 -0.77
N ASP A 33 -19.28 -4.16 -0.27
CA ASP A 33 -18.87 -5.32 -1.06
C ASP A 33 -19.82 -5.50 -2.25
N ALA A 34 -19.27 -5.32 -3.46
CA ALA A 34 -20.00 -5.75 -4.63
C ALA A 34 -20.27 -7.25 -4.46
N PRO A 35 -21.53 -7.71 -4.59
CA PRO A 35 -21.81 -9.13 -4.46
C PRO A 35 -20.95 -9.89 -5.48
N PRO A 36 -20.36 -11.04 -5.10
CA PRO A 36 -19.53 -11.82 -5.99
C PRO A 36 -20.27 -12.10 -7.30
N MET A 37 -19.55 -12.14 -8.41
CA MET A 37 -20.17 -12.51 -9.68
C MET A 37 -20.64 -13.96 -9.60
N ALA A 38 -21.69 -14.27 -10.37
CA ALA A 38 -22.21 -15.62 -10.46
C ALA A 38 -21.07 -16.60 -10.83
N PRO A 39 -20.98 -17.78 -10.20
CA PRO A 39 -19.91 -18.75 -10.48
C PRO A 39 -19.70 -19.08 -11.96
N ALA A 40 -20.79 -19.12 -12.73
CA ALA A 40 -20.74 -19.35 -14.17
C ALA A 40 -19.95 -18.27 -14.94
N LEU A 41 -19.99 -17.01 -14.49
CA LEU A 41 -19.24 -15.91 -15.12
C LEU A 41 -17.73 -16.06 -14.84
N ALA A 42 -17.36 -16.46 -13.62
CA ALA A 42 -15.97 -16.74 -13.27
C ALA A 42 -15.42 -17.92 -14.10
N ALA A 43 -16.19 -19.02 -14.16
CA ALA A 43 -15.84 -20.19 -14.94
C ALA A 43 -15.72 -19.87 -16.44
N GLN A 44 -16.54 -18.96 -16.96
CA GLN A 44 -16.44 -18.49 -18.34
C GLN A 44 -15.12 -17.78 -18.60
N VAL A 45 -14.71 -16.83 -17.75
CA VAL A 45 -13.44 -16.11 -17.90
C VAL A 45 -12.26 -17.10 -17.86
N VAL A 46 -12.26 -18.05 -16.92
CA VAL A 46 -11.24 -19.10 -16.86
C VAL A 46 -11.27 -19.97 -18.12
N THR A 47 -12.45 -20.31 -18.64
CA THR A 47 -12.60 -21.10 -19.89
C THR A 47 -11.99 -20.38 -21.09
N GLU A 48 -12.20 -19.08 -21.19
CA GLU A 48 -11.67 -18.24 -22.27
C GLU A 48 -10.14 -18.09 -22.20
N GLU A 49 -9.57 -18.01 -21.00
CA GLU A 49 -8.13 -17.79 -20.79
C GLU A 49 -7.29 -19.06 -20.76
N LEU A 50 -7.77 -20.11 -20.08
CA LEU A 50 -7.00 -21.31 -19.74
C LEU A 50 -7.64 -22.60 -20.31
N GLY A 51 -8.90 -22.54 -20.76
CA GLY A 51 -9.72 -23.70 -21.09
C GLY A 51 -10.60 -24.14 -19.92
N ASP A 52 -11.38 -25.21 -20.13
CA ASP A 52 -12.37 -25.69 -19.14
C ASP A 52 -11.74 -25.85 -17.73
N PRO A 53 -12.23 -25.15 -16.69
CA PRO A 53 -11.68 -25.22 -15.34
C PRO A 53 -11.53 -26.64 -14.81
N ARG A 54 -12.49 -27.54 -15.12
CA ARG A 54 -12.45 -28.94 -14.69
C ARG A 54 -11.41 -29.76 -15.42
N SER A 55 -10.93 -29.29 -16.57
CA SER A 55 -9.83 -29.86 -17.33
C SER A 55 -8.49 -29.29 -16.88
N VAL A 56 -8.44 -28.00 -16.51
CA VAL A 56 -7.23 -27.29 -16.05
C VAL A 56 -6.87 -27.67 -14.61
N PHE A 57 -7.84 -27.68 -13.69
CA PHE A 57 -7.64 -27.97 -12.28
C PHE A 57 -8.09 -29.40 -11.95
N LEU A 58 -7.51 -29.99 -10.90
CA LEU A 58 -7.97 -31.23 -10.28
C LEU A 58 -9.26 -30.97 -9.48
N ASP A 59 -9.31 -29.85 -8.77
CA ASP A 59 -10.48 -29.38 -8.05
C ASP A 59 -10.64 -27.86 -8.25
N TRP A 60 -11.87 -27.40 -8.40
CA TRP A 60 -12.21 -25.99 -8.64
C TRP A 60 -13.40 -25.62 -7.77
N ASP A 61 -13.20 -24.75 -6.78
CA ASP A 61 -14.29 -24.23 -5.97
C ASP A 61 -15.05 -23.15 -6.73
N GLU A 62 -16.29 -23.45 -7.11
CA GLU A 62 -17.18 -22.51 -7.78
C GLU A 62 -17.55 -21.32 -6.87
N THR A 63 -17.40 -21.46 -5.55
CA THR A 63 -17.64 -20.39 -4.57
C THR A 63 -16.40 -19.51 -4.43
N PRO A 64 -16.49 -18.20 -4.69
CA PRO A 64 -15.36 -17.31 -4.46
C PRO A 64 -15.11 -17.17 -2.95
N ILE A 65 -13.83 -17.18 -2.57
CA ILE A 65 -13.38 -17.03 -1.19
C ILE A 65 -13.18 -15.57 -0.78
N ALA A 66 -12.98 -14.69 -1.76
CA ALA A 66 -12.80 -13.25 -1.54
C ALA A 66 -13.16 -12.44 -2.78
N ALA A 67 -13.65 -11.23 -2.58
CA ALA A 67 -13.70 -10.21 -3.63
C ALA A 67 -12.34 -9.51 -3.75
N ALA A 68 -11.99 -9.12 -4.97
CA ALA A 68 -10.85 -8.26 -5.29
C ALA A 68 -11.35 -6.99 -5.98
N SER A 69 -10.45 -6.02 -6.22
CA SER A 69 -10.84 -4.69 -6.73
C SER A 69 -11.61 -4.74 -8.07
N ILE A 70 -11.15 -5.55 -9.02
CA ILE A 70 -11.80 -5.73 -10.34
C ILE A 70 -12.13 -7.19 -10.65
N GLY A 71 -12.18 -8.05 -9.63
CA GLY A 71 -12.37 -9.49 -9.79
C GLY A 71 -12.71 -10.18 -8.49
N GLN A 72 -12.56 -11.51 -8.47
CA GLN A 72 -12.74 -12.32 -7.28
C GLN A 72 -11.75 -13.48 -7.26
N VAL A 73 -11.50 -14.04 -6.08
CA VAL A 73 -10.53 -15.13 -5.87
C VAL A 73 -11.27 -16.43 -5.61
N HIS A 74 -10.83 -17.50 -6.25
CA HIS A 74 -11.31 -18.86 -6.06
C HIS A 74 -10.19 -19.74 -5.50
N LYS A 75 -10.57 -20.75 -4.71
CA LYS A 75 -9.64 -21.81 -4.33
C LYS A 75 -9.68 -22.92 -5.40
N ALA A 76 -8.52 -23.44 -5.76
CA ALA A 76 -8.43 -24.58 -6.66
C ALA A 76 -7.27 -25.50 -6.25
N VAL A 77 -7.26 -26.71 -6.81
CA VAL A 77 -6.15 -27.65 -6.70
C VAL A 77 -5.65 -27.93 -8.11
N THR A 78 -4.38 -27.68 -8.36
CA THR A 78 -3.73 -27.97 -9.64
C THR A 78 -3.61 -29.48 -9.89
N ARG A 79 -3.32 -29.87 -11.13
CA ARG A 79 -3.22 -31.29 -11.53
C ARG A 79 -2.09 -32.05 -10.84
N ASP A 80 -1.07 -31.35 -10.33
CA ASP A 80 0.01 -31.94 -9.55
C ASP A 80 -0.25 -31.94 -8.03
N GLY A 81 -1.42 -31.45 -7.60
CA GLY A 81 -1.88 -31.49 -6.21
C GLY A 81 -1.58 -30.24 -5.40
N ARG A 82 -0.98 -29.19 -5.98
CA ARG A 82 -0.79 -27.90 -5.27
C ARG A 82 -2.11 -27.16 -5.10
N GLU A 83 -2.40 -26.71 -3.88
CA GLU A 83 -3.50 -25.78 -3.62
C GLU A 83 -3.11 -24.38 -4.09
N VAL A 84 -4.03 -23.70 -4.80
CA VAL A 84 -3.79 -22.39 -5.39
C VAL A 84 -4.96 -21.43 -5.16
N ALA A 85 -4.64 -20.14 -5.12
CA ALA A 85 -5.58 -19.05 -5.21
C ALA A 85 -5.64 -18.56 -6.66
N VAL A 86 -6.84 -18.53 -7.26
CA VAL A 86 -7.08 -18.12 -8.64
C VAL A 86 -7.89 -16.84 -8.65
N LYS A 87 -7.24 -15.70 -8.91
CA LYS A 87 -7.87 -14.38 -9.05
C LYS A 87 -8.37 -14.22 -10.47
N VAL A 88 -9.67 -14.01 -10.64
CA VAL A 88 -10.38 -13.93 -11.92
C VAL A 88 -11.00 -12.55 -12.07
N GLN A 89 -10.72 -11.83 -13.16
CA GLN A 89 -11.35 -10.53 -13.43
C GLN A 89 -12.85 -10.66 -13.69
N TYR A 90 -13.61 -9.61 -13.37
CA TYR A 90 -15.01 -9.53 -13.76
C TYR A 90 -15.14 -9.39 -15.29
N PRO A 91 -16.02 -10.14 -15.95
CA PRO A 91 -16.23 -10.01 -17.39
C PRO A 91 -16.75 -8.60 -17.75
N GLY A 92 -16.20 -8.02 -18.81
CA GLY A 92 -16.57 -6.68 -19.30
C GLY A 92 -16.06 -5.51 -18.44
N ILE A 93 -15.21 -5.76 -17.44
CA ILE A 93 -14.67 -4.69 -16.58
C ILE A 93 -13.79 -3.71 -17.35
N ALA A 94 -13.05 -4.19 -18.34
CA ALA A 94 -12.25 -3.35 -19.25
C ALA A 94 -13.12 -2.35 -20.02
N ASP A 95 -14.22 -2.82 -20.62
CA ASP A 95 -15.16 -1.96 -21.36
C ASP A 95 -15.86 -0.97 -20.43
N ALA A 96 -16.26 -1.43 -19.24
CA ALA A 96 -16.90 -0.59 -18.23
C ALA A 96 -15.97 0.52 -17.72
N LEU A 97 -14.71 0.18 -17.43
CA LEU A 97 -13.68 1.15 -17.03
C LEU A 97 -13.34 2.11 -18.18
N GLY A 98 -13.21 1.63 -19.42
CA GLY A 98 -13.00 2.48 -20.58
C GLY A 98 -14.11 3.52 -20.78
N ALA A 99 -15.36 3.12 -20.60
CA ALA A 99 -16.53 4.01 -20.67
C ALA A 99 -16.61 4.99 -19.47
N ASP A 100 -16.28 4.54 -18.25
CA ASP A 100 -16.23 5.39 -17.05
C ASP A 100 -15.10 6.43 -17.16
N LEU A 101 -13.92 6.04 -17.67
CA LEU A 101 -12.74 6.90 -17.87
C LEU A 101 -12.91 7.92 -19.00
N ALA A 102 -13.84 7.71 -19.93
CA ALA A 102 -14.20 8.70 -20.94
C ALA A 102 -14.91 9.93 -20.31
N ASN A 103 -15.53 9.77 -19.13
CA ASN A 103 -16.19 10.85 -18.38
C ASN A 103 -15.24 11.52 -17.39
N VAL A 104 -14.06 11.93 -17.88
CA VAL A 104 -12.98 12.58 -17.11
C VAL A 104 -13.48 13.78 -16.28
N GLU A 105 -14.51 14.49 -16.75
CA GLU A 105 -15.10 15.65 -16.06
C GLU A 105 -15.70 15.32 -14.68
N VAL A 106 -16.26 14.11 -14.50
CA VAL A 106 -16.84 13.68 -13.22
C VAL A 106 -15.74 13.31 -12.22
N LEU A 107 -14.72 12.59 -12.67
CA LEU A 107 -13.55 12.27 -11.84
C LEU A 107 -12.78 13.54 -11.47
N TYR A 108 -12.64 14.47 -12.42
CA TYR A 108 -12.05 15.79 -12.19
C TYR A 108 -12.85 16.61 -11.19
N SER A 109 -14.19 16.64 -11.29
CA SER A 109 -15.09 17.31 -10.34
C SER A 109 -14.97 16.73 -8.92
N LEU A 110 -14.93 15.41 -8.78
CA LEU A 110 -14.73 14.74 -7.49
C LEU A 110 -13.34 15.09 -6.93
N MET A 111 -12.29 14.94 -7.72
CA MET A 111 -10.93 15.21 -7.25
C MET A 111 -10.72 16.70 -6.94
N THR A 112 -11.28 17.64 -7.70
CA THR A 112 -11.22 19.08 -7.35
C THR A 112 -12.01 19.43 -6.09
N SER A 113 -13.07 18.69 -5.77
CA SER A 113 -13.82 18.89 -4.51
C SER A 113 -13.05 18.42 -3.27
N PHE A 114 -12.12 17.48 -3.44
CA PHE A 114 -11.19 17.00 -2.40
C PHE A 114 -9.77 17.58 -2.52
N ALA A 115 -9.45 18.27 -3.62
CA ALA A 115 -8.09 18.71 -3.91
C ALA A 115 -7.63 19.76 -2.90
N LEU A 116 -6.55 19.42 -2.21
CA LEU A 116 -5.73 20.38 -1.48
C LEU A 116 -5.22 21.44 -2.48
N LYS A 117 -5.30 22.72 -2.12
CA LYS A 117 -4.70 23.80 -2.91
C LYS A 117 -3.22 23.47 -3.15
N GLY A 118 -2.79 23.48 -4.42
CA GLY A 118 -1.39 23.21 -4.80
C GLY A 118 -1.17 21.87 -5.53
N ILE A 119 -2.16 20.96 -5.53
CA ILE A 119 -2.08 19.69 -6.27
C ILE A 119 -2.66 19.88 -7.68
N ASP A 120 -1.91 19.46 -8.71
CA ASP A 120 -2.42 19.41 -10.08
C ASP A 120 -3.49 18.29 -10.21
N ALA A 121 -4.75 18.68 -10.07
CA ALA A 121 -5.89 17.76 -10.17
C ALA A 121 -5.92 17.00 -11.50
N LYS A 122 -5.42 17.59 -12.60
CA LYS A 122 -5.36 16.91 -13.90
C LYS A 122 -4.28 15.82 -13.88
N ALA A 123 -3.11 16.10 -13.31
CA ALA A 123 -2.07 15.10 -13.15
C ALA A 123 -2.53 13.93 -12.26
N VAL A 124 -3.25 14.21 -11.17
CA VAL A 124 -3.84 13.17 -10.30
C VAL A 124 -4.87 12.33 -11.05
N VAL A 125 -5.77 12.96 -11.81
CA VAL A 125 -6.79 12.25 -12.60
C VAL A 125 -6.15 11.35 -13.65
N GLU A 126 -5.11 11.84 -14.35
CA GLU A 126 -4.41 11.03 -15.35
C GLU A 126 -3.65 9.87 -14.70
N GLU A 127 -3.04 10.09 -13.54
CA GLU A 127 -2.41 9.02 -12.76
C GLU A 127 -3.45 7.96 -12.36
N VAL A 128 -4.61 8.35 -11.82
CA VAL A 128 -5.70 7.42 -11.47
C VAL A 128 -6.18 6.64 -12.70
N ARG A 129 -6.32 7.30 -13.85
CA ARG A 129 -6.67 6.66 -15.11
C ARG A 129 -5.64 5.61 -15.52
N LEU A 130 -4.35 5.96 -15.53
CA LEU A 130 -3.28 5.03 -15.87
C LEU A 130 -3.28 3.83 -14.92
N ARG A 131 -3.49 4.06 -13.61
CA ARG A 131 -3.59 2.96 -12.63
C ARG A 131 -4.77 2.03 -12.91
N MET A 132 -5.93 2.57 -13.25
CA MET A 132 -7.10 1.75 -13.60
C MET A 132 -6.86 0.89 -14.85
N ILE A 133 -6.07 1.38 -15.80
CA ILE A 133 -5.68 0.62 -16.99
C ILE A 133 -4.67 -0.48 -16.63
N ASP A 134 -3.65 -0.16 -15.84
CA ASP A 134 -2.64 -1.14 -15.39
C ASP A 134 -3.30 -2.33 -14.64
N GLU A 135 -4.36 -2.07 -13.87
CA GLU A 135 -5.08 -3.13 -13.14
C GLU A 135 -5.81 -4.13 -14.05
N LEU A 136 -6.12 -3.76 -15.30
CA LEU A 136 -6.75 -4.65 -16.27
C LEU A 136 -5.80 -5.72 -16.80
N ASP A 137 -4.48 -5.55 -16.61
CA ASP A 137 -3.49 -6.53 -17.05
C ASP A 137 -2.83 -7.21 -15.86
N TYR A 138 -3.35 -8.39 -15.49
CA TYR A 138 -2.78 -9.20 -14.40
C TYR A 138 -1.35 -9.69 -14.67
N ARG A 139 -0.82 -9.58 -15.89
CA ARG A 139 0.60 -9.88 -16.17
C ARG A 139 1.54 -8.86 -15.50
N LEU A 140 1.09 -7.62 -15.31
CA LEU A 140 1.85 -6.60 -14.59
C LEU A 140 1.98 -6.98 -13.11
N GLU A 141 0.87 -7.37 -12.48
CA GLU A 141 0.85 -7.87 -11.11
C GLU A 141 1.69 -9.15 -10.97
N ALA A 142 1.55 -10.09 -11.91
CA ALA A 142 2.35 -11.31 -11.96
C ALA A 142 3.86 -11.04 -11.97
N THR A 143 4.29 -10.08 -12.80
CA THR A 143 5.71 -9.68 -12.90
C THR A 143 6.21 -9.10 -11.58
N ASN A 144 5.42 -8.21 -10.96
CA ASN A 144 5.74 -7.63 -9.67
C ASN A 144 5.81 -8.71 -8.57
N GLN A 145 4.84 -9.63 -8.54
CA GLN A 145 4.79 -10.68 -7.54
C GLN A 145 6.00 -11.62 -7.63
N VAL A 146 6.44 -11.98 -8.85
CA VAL A 146 7.65 -12.79 -9.05
C VAL A 146 8.89 -12.08 -8.53
N GLU A 147 9.09 -10.80 -8.88
CA GLU A 147 10.22 -10.00 -8.39
C GLU A 147 10.27 -9.97 -6.86
N PHE A 148 9.13 -9.67 -6.24
CA PHE A 148 9.02 -9.60 -4.79
C PHE A 148 9.21 -10.97 -4.13
N ALA A 149 8.61 -12.04 -4.67
CA ALA A 149 8.78 -13.40 -4.16
C ALA A 149 10.22 -13.88 -4.26
N ASP A 150 10.93 -13.53 -5.33
CA ASP A 150 12.35 -13.81 -5.50
C ASP A 150 13.20 -13.00 -4.52
N TYR A 151 12.91 -11.70 -4.37
CA TYR A 151 13.64 -10.82 -3.46
C TYR A 151 13.51 -11.26 -1.99
N TYR A 152 12.31 -11.68 -1.57
CA TYR A 152 12.01 -12.13 -0.20
C TYR A 152 12.08 -13.64 -0.03
N ARG A 153 12.74 -14.35 -0.95
CA ARG A 153 12.88 -15.81 -0.89
C ARG A 153 13.54 -16.23 0.42
N ASP A 154 12.97 -17.25 1.06
CA ASP A 154 13.44 -17.82 2.33
C ASP A 154 13.49 -16.81 3.50
N HIS A 155 12.79 -15.68 3.38
CA HIS A 155 12.76 -14.67 4.43
C HIS A 155 12.07 -15.22 5.70
N PRO A 156 12.62 -15.00 6.91
CA PRO A 156 12.19 -15.71 8.11
C PRO A 156 10.78 -15.38 8.62
N PHE A 157 10.16 -14.31 8.13
CA PHE A 157 8.87 -13.82 8.64
C PHE A 157 8.04 -12.98 7.65
N ILE A 158 8.53 -12.78 6.43
CA ILE A 158 7.81 -12.10 5.34
C ILE A 158 7.61 -13.17 4.29
N HIS A 159 6.37 -13.46 3.93
CA HIS A 159 6.08 -14.43 2.89
C HIS A 159 5.34 -13.76 1.74
N ILE A 160 5.73 -14.13 0.52
CA ILE A 160 5.05 -13.76 -0.71
C ILE A 160 4.76 -15.08 -1.45
N PRO A 161 3.49 -15.37 -1.81
CA PRO A 161 3.14 -16.62 -2.46
C PRO A 161 3.76 -16.70 -3.85
N ALA A 162 4.22 -17.88 -4.26
CA ALA A 162 4.78 -18.05 -5.59
C ALA A 162 3.67 -17.93 -6.65
N LEU A 163 3.99 -17.27 -7.75
CA LEU A 163 3.14 -17.25 -8.94
C LEU A 163 3.17 -18.64 -9.60
N ILE A 164 2.06 -19.02 -10.24
CA ILE A 164 1.98 -20.16 -11.18
C ILE A 164 1.87 -19.58 -12.60
N PRO A 165 3.00 -19.36 -13.32
CA PRO A 165 3.00 -18.66 -14.59
C PRO A 165 2.15 -19.35 -15.66
N GLU A 166 2.17 -20.67 -15.70
CA GLU A 166 1.41 -21.48 -16.67
C GLU A 166 -0.12 -21.40 -16.48
N LEU A 167 -0.58 -20.91 -15.33
CA LEU A 167 -2.00 -20.69 -15.02
C LEU A 167 -2.32 -19.20 -14.82
N SER A 168 -1.47 -18.31 -15.35
CA SER A 168 -1.63 -16.87 -15.26
C SER A 168 -1.64 -16.23 -16.64
N THR A 169 -2.60 -15.34 -16.86
CA THR A 169 -2.88 -14.64 -18.13
C THR A 169 -3.22 -13.18 -17.85
N GLU A 170 -3.74 -12.46 -18.85
CA GLU A 170 -4.15 -11.07 -18.70
C GLU A 170 -5.32 -10.90 -17.72
N ARG A 171 -6.22 -11.89 -17.64
CA ARG A 171 -7.46 -11.83 -16.83
C ARG A 171 -7.54 -12.86 -15.71
N VAL A 172 -6.59 -13.78 -15.62
CA VAL A 172 -6.49 -14.78 -14.55
C VAL A 172 -5.09 -14.72 -13.94
N LEU A 173 -5.00 -14.62 -12.61
CA LEU A 173 -3.73 -14.66 -11.88
C LEU A 173 -3.79 -15.80 -10.88
N THR A 174 -2.86 -16.74 -10.97
CA THR A 174 -2.82 -17.91 -10.09
C THR A 174 -1.55 -17.90 -9.25
N SER A 175 -1.70 -18.03 -7.93
CA SER A 175 -0.57 -18.15 -6.98
C SER A 175 -0.79 -19.30 -6.01
N ASP A 176 0.26 -19.66 -5.27
CA ASP A 176 0.13 -20.59 -4.15
C ASP A 176 -0.99 -20.16 -3.19
N TRP A 177 -1.74 -21.14 -2.70
CA TRP A 177 -2.72 -20.92 -1.65
C TRP A 177 -2.01 -20.55 -0.34
N VAL A 178 -2.55 -19.56 0.36
CA VAL A 178 -2.02 -19.08 1.63
C VAL A 178 -3.07 -19.28 2.71
N ASP A 179 -2.77 -20.16 3.66
CA ASP A 179 -3.51 -20.24 4.91
C ASP A 179 -3.15 -19.08 5.85
N GLY A 180 -4.12 -18.60 6.60
CA GLY A 180 -3.90 -17.55 7.59
C GLY A 180 -5.16 -16.82 7.96
N LEU A 181 -5.07 -16.04 9.04
CA LEU A 181 -6.17 -15.22 9.52
C LEU A 181 -6.30 -13.96 8.66
N SER A 182 -7.55 -13.54 8.42
CA SER A 182 -7.85 -12.18 7.98
C SER A 182 -7.40 -11.17 9.04
N PHE A 183 -7.21 -9.90 8.68
CA PHE A 183 -6.84 -8.87 9.65
C PHE A 183 -7.80 -8.80 10.85
N GLN A 184 -9.12 -8.84 10.60
CA GLN A 184 -10.11 -8.80 11.69
C GLN A 184 -10.04 -10.05 12.55
N SER A 185 -10.00 -11.24 11.94
CA SER A 185 -9.87 -12.50 12.67
C SER A 185 -8.57 -12.57 13.49
N PHE A 186 -7.48 -12.01 12.96
CA PHE A 186 -6.21 -11.88 13.68
C PHE A 186 -6.35 -10.94 14.86
N MET A 187 -6.99 -9.77 14.70
CA MET A 187 -7.25 -8.84 15.79
C MET A 187 -8.14 -9.43 16.90
N ASP A 188 -9.03 -10.38 16.57
CA ASP A 188 -9.89 -11.01 17.55
C ASP A 188 -9.21 -12.16 18.31
N GLN A 189 -8.26 -12.85 17.68
CA GLN A 189 -7.70 -14.12 18.19
C GLN A 189 -6.22 -14.04 18.62
N SER A 190 -5.45 -13.10 18.09
CA SER A 190 -4.01 -13.00 18.34
C SER A 190 -3.69 -12.47 19.73
N THR A 191 -2.55 -12.92 20.27
CA THR A 191 -1.98 -12.36 21.49
C THR A 191 -1.40 -10.96 21.23
N PRO A 192 -1.22 -10.13 22.28
CA PRO A 192 -0.55 -8.84 22.14
C PRO A 192 0.84 -8.97 21.48
N GLU A 193 1.62 -10.00 21.81
CA GLU A 193 2.96 -10.23 21.28
C GLU A 193 2.93 -10.51 19.77
N ALA A 194 1.98 -11.33 19.32
CA ALA A 194 1.79 -11.59 17.90
C ALA A 194 1.40 -10.31 17.13
N ARG A 195 0.60 -9.43 17.73
CA ARG A 195 0.25 -8.13 17.12
C ARG A 195 1.45 -7.20 17.02
N GLN A 196 2.29 -7.15 18.05
CA GLN A 196 3.54 -6.37 18.03
C GLN A 196 4.46 -6.89 16.93
N ARG A 197 4.64 -8.22 16.87
CA ARG A 197 5.42 -8.87 15.81
C ARG A 197 4.88 -8.52 14.42
N ALA A 198 3.57 -8.68 14.19
CA ALA A 198 2.95 -8.37 12.90
C ALA A 198 3.11 -6.89 12.51
N GLY A 199 2.97 -5.97 13.47
CA GLY A 199 3.18 -4.55 13.25
C GLY A 199 4.61 -4.23 12.82
N GLU A 200 5.60 -4.79 13.52
CA GLU A 200 7.00 -4.64 13.11
C GLU A 200 7.26 -5.25 11.73
N ILE A 201 6.69 -6.42 11.40
CA ILE A 201 6.87 -7.08 10.10
C ILE A 201 6.29 -6.23 8.96
N ILE A 202 5.08 -5.69 9.11
CA ILE A 202 4.46 -4.80 8.12
C ILE A 202 5.33 -3.56 7.91
N TRP A 203 5.83 -2.97 8.99
CA TRP A 203 6.73 -1.83 8.91
C TRP A 203 8.03 -2.20 8.19
N ARG A 204 8.69 -3.32 8.55
CA ARG A 204 9.94 -3.79 7.94
C ARG A 204 9.76 -4.07 6.45
N PHE A 205 8.71 -4.79 6.06
CA PHE A 205 8.40 -5.01 4.65
C PHE A 205 8.30 -3.67 3.91
N SER A 206 7.56 -2.70 4.45
CA SER A 206 7.41 -1.39 3.80
C SER A 206 8.75 -0.65 3.64
N GLN A 207 9.54 -0.52 4.70
CA GLN A 207 10.77 0.26 4.67
C GLN A 207 11.88 -0.45 3.90
N HIS A 208 12.01 -1.77 4.06
CA HIS A 208 12.99 -2.57 3.31
C HIS A 208 12.68 -2.51 1.80
N SER A 209 11.42 -2.68 1.42
CA SER A 209 10.99 -2.57 0.02
C SER A 209 11.36 -1.19 -0.55
N ILE A 210 11.03 -0.12 0.16
CA ILE A 210 11.32 1.27 -0.26
C ILE A 210 12.83 1.55 -0.35
N LEU A 211 13.61 1.17 0.66
CA LEU A 211 14.99 1.64 0.88
C LEU A 211 16.08 0.68 0.36
N ARG A 212 15.72 -0.57 0.02
CA ARG A 212 16.68 -1.56 -0.48
C ARG A 212 16.30 -2.12 -1.84
N LEU A 213 15.04 -2.52 -2.01
CA LEU A 213 14.55 -2.98 -3.32
C LEU A 213 14.28 -1.78 -4.26
N GLY A 214 13.96 -0.62 -3.71
CA GLY A 214 13.57 0.55 -4.49
C GLY A 214 12.22 0.39 -5.19
N ALA A 215 11.43 -0.57 -4.74
CA ALA A 215 10.07 -0.83 -5.20
C ALA A 215 9.17 -1.01 -3.97
N PHE A 216 7.94 -0.52 -4.01
CA PHE A 216 7.03 -0.63 -2.87
C PHE A 216 5.58 -0.82 -3.31
N ASN A 217 4.83 -1.58 -2.49
CA ASN A 217 3.40 -1.75 -2.70
C ASN A 217 2.65 -0.48 -2.26
N GLY A 218 1.80 0.02 -3.16
CA GLY A 218 1.05 1.26 -3.08
C GLY A 218 -0.30 1.17 -2.36
N ASP A 219 -0.72 -0.03 -1.94
CA ASP A 219 -2.04 -0.28 -1.35
C ASP A 219 -1.95 -1.10 -0.05
N PRO A 220 -1.72 -0.43 1.09
CA PRO A 220 -1.64 -1.08 2.40
C PRO A 220 -3.03 -1.44 2.96
N HIS A 221 -3.90 -2.03 2.15
CA HIS A 221 -5.24 -2.43 2.56
C HIS A 221 -5.17 -3.69 3.44
N PRO A 222 -5.90 -3.77 4.59
CA PRO A 222 -5.86 -4.94 5.48
C PRO A 222 -6.16 -6.28 4.80
N GLY A 223 -6.93 -6.27 3.71
CA GLY A 223 -7.24 -7.45 2.90
C GLY A 223 -6.06 -8.05 2.14
N ASN A 224 -4.98 -7.27 1.95
CA ASN A 224 -3.79 -7.66 1.21
C ASN A 224 -2.78 -8.43 2.08
N TYR A 225 -3.17 -8.75 3.32
CA TYR A 225 -2.36 -9.46 4.29
C TYR A 225 -3.07 -10.73 4.79
N ARG A 226 -2.28 -11.76 5.03
CA ARG A 226 -2.67 -12.93 5.83
C ARG A 226 -1.72 -13.07 7.00
N PHE A 227 -2.28 -13.40 8.16
CA PHE A 227 -1.54 -13.45 9.41
C PHE A 227 -1.49 -14.88 9.93
N ALA A 228 -0.28 -15.35 10.21
CA ALA A 228 -0.07 -16.57 10.96
C ALA A 228 -0.31 -16.33 12.46
N PRO A 229 -0.65 -17.38 13.25
CA PRO A 229 -0.89 -17.23 14.69
C PRO A 229 0.29 -16.66 15.48
N ASP A 230 1.53 -16.84 15.00
CA ASP A 230 2.75 -16.32 15.62
C ASP A 230 2.98 -14.82 15.32
N GLY A 231 2.21 -14.24 14.40
CA GLY A 231 2.36 -12.86 13.92
C GLY A 231 3.16 -12.71 12.63
N SER A 232 3.65 -13.80 12.02
CA SER A 232 4.26 -13.76 10.69
C SER A 232 3.23 -13.36 9.62
N VAL A 233 3.67 -12.66 8.56
CA VAL A 233 2.76 -12.00 7.61
C VAL A 233 3.04 -12.43 6.17
N THR A 234 1.98 -12.81 5.46
CA THR A 234 2.00 -13.04 4.02
C THR A 234 1.36 -11.87 3.30
N PHE A 235 2.04 -11.35 2.27
CA PHE A 235 1.62 -10.21 1.45
C PHE A 235 1.08 -10.72 0.12
N LEU A 236 -0.15 -10.33 -0.23
CA LEU A 236 -0.92 -10.97 -1.30
C LEU A 236 -1.08 -10.14 -2.58
N ASP A 237 -1.10 -8.82 -2.48
CA ASP A 237 -1.41 -7.94 -3.61
C ASP A 237 -0.13 -7.25 -4.10
N PHE A 238 0.13 -7.30 -5.41
CA PHE A 238 1.23 -6.60 -6.07
C PHE A 238 0.75 -5.85 -7.33
N GLY A 239 -0.56 -5.57 -7.41
CA GLY A 239 -1.17 -4.87 -8.53
C GLY A 239 -0.80 -3.39 -8.58
N LEU A 240 -0.42 -2.80 -7.44
CA LEU A 240 0.01 -1.40 -7.35
C LEU A 240 1.44 -1.29 -6.83
N VAL A 241 2.44 -1.69 -7.61
CA VAL A 241 3.86 -1.46 -7.26
C VAL A 241 4.38 -0.17 -7.86
N LYS A 242 5.04 0.64 -7.03
CA LYS A 242 5.78 1.84 -7.41
C LYS A 242 7.28 1.59 -7.30
N ARG A 243 8.06 2.27 -8.13
CA ARG A 243 9.52 2.15 -8.17
C ARG A 243 10.16 3.52 -8.20
N TRP A 244 11.30 3.66 -7.53
CA TRP A 244 12.12 4.85 -7.67
C TRP A 244 12.66 4.95 -9.09
N THR A 245 12.52 6.12 -9.70
CA THR A 245 13.28 6.43 -10.90
C THR A 245 14.76 6.63 -10.55
N PRO A 246 15.71 6.43 -11.49
CA PRO A 246 17.13 6.59 -11.20
C PRO A 246 17.45 7.96 -10.58
N GLY A 247 18.04 7.93 -9.38
CA GLY A 247 18.39 9.13 -8.60
C GLY A 247 17.25 9.77 -7.82
N GLU A 248 16.00 9.31 -7.94
CA GLU A 248 14.86 9.93 -7.22
C GLU A 248 15.03 9.85 -5.71
N TRP A 249 15.44 8.69 -5.19
CA TRP A 249 15.74 8.54 -3.76
C TRP A 249 16.88 9.46 -3.31
N ASP A 250 17.97 9.55 -4.08
CA ASP A 250 19.12 10.40 -3.76
C ASP A 250 18.73 11.90 -3.66
N HIS A 251 17.71 12.31 -4.42
CA HIS A 251 17.15 13.66 -4.29
C HIS A 251 16.30 13.80 -3.03
N LEU A 252 15.56 12.78 -2.61
CA LEU A 252 14.63 12.86 -1.47
C LEU A 252 15.31 12.68 -0.10
N GLU A 253 16.30 11.79 -0.03
CA GLU A 253 16.97 11.38 1.20
C GLU A 253 17.48 12.57 2.07
N PRO A 254 18.07 13.65 1.52
CA PRO A 254 18.52 14.79 2.33
C PRO A 254 17.41 15.40 3.20
N SER A 255 16.20 15.55 2.63
CA SER A 255 15.05 16.10 3.36
C SER A 255 14.66 15.22 4.56
N LEU A 256 14.69 13.90 4.39
CA LEU A 256 14.44 12.95 5.46
C LEU A 256 15.51 13.07 6.56
N HIS A 257 16.77 13.25 6.19
CA HIS A 257 17.83 13.50 7.16
C HIS A 257 17.63 14.83 7.93
N GLY A 258 17.10 15.88 7.30
CA GLY A 258 16.71 17.12 7.97
C GLY A 258 15.63 16.90 9.04
N ILE A 259 14.60 16.12 8.69
CA ILE A 259 13.53 15.72 9.61
C ILE A 259 14.09 14.91 10.79
N LEU A 260 14.80 13.82 10.52
CA LEU A 260 15.32 12.91 11.54
C LEU A 260 16.39 13.56 12.43
N GLY A 261 17.16 14.50 11.87
CA GLY A 261 18.12 15.33 12.59
C GLY A 261 17.48 16.41 13.47
N ARG A 262 16.15 16.62 13.37
CA ARG A 262 15.43 17.71 14.01
C ARG A 262 16.06 19.08 13.71
N ASP A 263 16.43 19.30 12.45
CA ASP A 263 17.06 20.53 11.97
C ASP A 263 16.14 21.23 10.96
N PRO A 264 15.27 22.17 11.45
CA PRO A 264 14.34 22.91 10.60
C PRO A 264 15.02 23.69 9.47
N GLU A 265 16.17 24.28 9.76
CA GLU A 265 16.92 25.10 8.81
C GLU A 265 17.51 24.25 7.68
N ARG A 266 18.04 23.07 8.04
CA ARG A 266 18.50 22.12 7.05
C ARG A 266 17.35 21.56 6.22
N LEU A 267 16.24 21.20 6.86
CA LEU A 267 15.05 20.71 6.15
C LEU A 267 14.58 21.70 5.08
N VAL A 268 14.48 23.00 5.41
CA VAL A 268 14.08 24.03 4.45
C VAL A 268 15.06 24.10 3.28
N ARG A 269 16.38 24.15 3.54
CA ARG A 269 17.38 24.18 2.46
C ARG A 269 17.31 22.95 1.55
N ASP A 270 17.13 21.78 2.13
CA ASP A 270 17.03 20.53 1.38
C ASP A 270 15.73 20.53 0.54
N MET A 271 14.61 21.00 1.10
CA MET A 271 13.33 21.15 0.40
C MET A 271 13.37 22.19 -0.73
N GLU A 272 14.10 23.30 -0.57
CA GLU A 272 14.34 24.27 -1.64
C GLU A 272 15.18 23.65 -2.76
N THR A 273 16.21 22.87 -2.41
CA THR A 273 17.12 22.21 -3.37
C THR A 273 16.38 21.21 -4.26
N ILE A 274 15.44 20.45 -3.67
CA ILE A 274 14.67 19.42 -4.38
C ILE A 274 13.41 19.98 -5.04
N GLY A 275 13.14 21.28 -4.88
CA GLY A 275 12.00 21.98 -5.51
C GLY A 275 10.65 21.79 -4.80
N PHE A 276 10.64 21.28 -3.57
CA PHE A 276 9.43 21.15 -2.76
C PHE A 276 8.97 22.49 -2.19
N LEU A 277 9.91 23.42 -2.02
CA LEU A 277 9.65 24.81 -1.66
C LEU A 277 10.33 25.76 -2.64
N PRO A 278 9.66 26.85 -3.06
CA PRO A 278 10.31 27.89 -3.84
C PRO A 278 11.40 28.59 -3.04
N VAL A 279 12.54 28.87 -3.67
CA VAL A 279 13.61 29.67 -3.04
C VAL A 279 13.07 31.03 -2.61
N GLY A 280 13.31 31.40 -1.34
CA GLY A 280 12.86 32.69 -0.81
C GLY A 280 11.35 32.72 -0.53
N HIS A 281 10.74 31.56 -0.25
CA HIS A 281 9.33 31.43 0.12
C HIS A 281 8.96 32.25 1.38
N GLY A 282 9.91 32.62 2.24
CA GLY A 282 9.66 33.49 3.40
C GLY A 282 8.76 32.89 4.49
N LEU A 283 8.69 31.55 4.57
CA LEU A 283 8.05 30.85 5.69
C LEU A 283 9.07 30.67 6.81
N ASP A 284 8.59 30.63 8.05
CA ASP A 284 9.40 30.26 9.20
C ASP A 284 9.81 28.78 9.11
N ALA A 285 11.09 28.48 9.33
CA ALA A 285 11.63 27.14 9.19
C ALA A 285 11.00 26.17 10.20
N LEU A 286 10.72 26.63 11.43
CA LEU A 286 10.06 25.81 12.44
C LEU A 286 8.62 25.48 12.05
N ALA A 287 7.87 26.45 11.50
CA ALA A 287 6.52 26.19 10.99
C ALA A 287 6.50 25.17 9.84
N VAL A 288 7.51 25.20 8.95
CA VAL A 288 7.69 24.18 7.89
C VAL A 288 7.99 22.82 8.51
N PHE A 289 8.95 22.76 9.43
CA PHE A 289 9.32 21.53 10.11
C PHE A 289 8.14 20.89 10.84
N ASP A 290 7.41 21.67 11.65
CA ASP A 290 6.27 21.18 12.44
C ASP A 290 5.15 20.60 11.58
N TYR A 291 4.99 21.09 10.35
CA TYR A 291 4.05 20.56 9.37
C TYR A 291 4.59 19.28 8.71
N VAL A 292 5.76 19.37 8.09
CA VAL A 292 6.34 18.31 7.26
C VAL A 292 6.79 17.10 8.09
N SER A 293 7.22 17.32 9.33
CA SER A 293 7.66 16.23 10.23
C SER A 293 6.50 15.49 10.89
N ALA A 294 5.24 15.91 10.70
CA ALA A 294 4.10 15.34 11.41
C ALA A 294 3.94 13.81 11.18
N PRO A 295 4.06 13.28 9.94
CA PRO A 295 4.06 11.83 9.69
C PRO A 295 5.26 11.09 10.28
N TYR A 296 6.36 11.81 10.54
CA TYR A 296 7.63 11.25 10.97
C TYR A 296 7.83 11.29 12.48
N ARG A 297 6.84 11.78 13.25
CA ARG A 297 6.87 11.77 14.73
C ARG A 297 7.30 10.43 15.35
N PRO A 298 6.91 9.24 14.82
CA PRO A 298 7.37 7.96 15.34
C PRO A 298 8.90 7.77 15.31
N TYR A 299 9.59 8.44 14.38
CA TYR A 299 11.04 8.40 14.23
C TYR A 299 11.76 9.54 14.96
N LEU A 300 10.98 10.46 15.55
CA LEU A 300 11.49 11.55 16.38
C LEU A 300 11.47 11.20 17.86
N ALA A 301 11.10 9.98 18.27
CA ALA A 301 11.20 9.51 19.64
C ALA A 301 12.11 8.27 19.72
N ASP A 302 12.59 7.95 20.92
CA ASP A 302 13.35 6.72 21.14
C ASP A 302 12.45 5.49 20.98
N GLU A 303 11.23 5.58 21.51
CA GLU A 303 10.14 4.61 21.30
C GLU A 303 8.83 5.36 21.02
N PHE A 304 7.94 4.72 20.26
CA PHE A 304 6.63 5.29 19.96
C PHE A 304 5.59 4.19 19.82
N THR A 305 4.35 4.48 20.24
CA THR A 305 3.19 3.61 20.01
C THR A 305 2.31 4.24 18.93
N TYR A 306 2.13 3.55 17.81
CA TYR A 306 1.12 3.93 16.84
C TYR A 306 -0.26 3.74 17.45
N THR A 307 -1.08 4.78 17.40
CA THR A 307 -2.47 4.76 17.86
C THR A 307 -3.38 5.28 16.77
N ARG A 308 -4.67 4.90 16.83
CA ARG A 308 -5.71 5.47 15.95
C ARG A 308 -5.80 7.00 16.10
N GLU A 309 -5.63 7.51 17.31
CA GLU A 309 -5.63 8.95 17.61
C GLU A 309 -4.46 9.66 16.92
N TYR A 310 -3.25 9.11 17.00
CA TYR A 310 -2.09 9.66 16.29
C TYR A 310 -2.33 9.76 14.77
N VAL A 311 -2.87 8.71 14.17
CA VAL A 311 -3.15 8.67 12.72
C VAL A 311 -4.20 9.72 12.35
N LYS A 312 -5.29 9.78 13.12
CA LYS A 312 -6.35 10.78 12.95
C LYS A 312 -5.83 12.21 13.08
N ASP A 313 -5.06 12.50 14.12
CA ASP A 313 -4.50 13.83 14.37
C ASP A 313 -3.52 14.25 13.27
N THR A 314 -2.71 13.31 12.79
CA THR A 314 -1.72 13.57 11.73
C THR A 314 -2.41 13.87 10.41
N ILE A 315 -3.39 13.05 10.01
CA ILE A 315 -4.19 13.30 8.80
C ILE A 315 -4.97 14.61 8.93
N GLY A 316 -5.59 14.85 10.08
CA GLY A 316 -6.30 16.10 10.35
C GLY A 316 -5.41 17.33 10.17
N ARG A 317 -4.17 17.29 10.67
CA ARG A 317 -3.20 18.38 10.48
C ARG A 317 -2.81 18.59 9.02
N ILE A 318 -2.58 17.50 8.27
CA ILE A 318 -2.15 17.57 6.86
C ILE A 318 -3.26 18.14 5.97
N LEU A 319 -4.52 17.79 6.26
CA LEU A 319 -5.69 18.22 5.50
C LEU A 319 -6.26 19.58 5.95
N ASP A 320 -5.79 20.16 7.05
CA ASP A 320 -6.28 21.44 7.56
C ASP A 320 -5.74 22.65 6.79
N ILE A 321 -6.29 22.86 5.59
CA ILE A 321 -5.93 23.96 4.67
C ILE A 321 -6.32 25.35 5.18
N LYS A 322 -7.02 25.45 6.33
CA LYS A 322 -7.38 26.72 6.99
C LYS A 322 -6.69 26.88 8.34
N GLY A 323 -5.88 25.90 8.74
CA GLY A 323 -5.21 25.84 10.01
C GLY A 323 -3.93 26.69 10.09
N PRO A 324 -3.19 26.54 11.20
CA PRO A 324 -1.94 27.29 11.44
C PRO A 324 -0.86 27.05 10.37
N HIS A 325 -0.90 25.90 9.69
CA HIS A 325 0.06 25.55 8.64
C HIS A 325 -0.42 25.87 7.21
N ALA A 326 -1.57 26.56 7.05
CA ALA A 326 -2.09 26.93 5.73
C ALA A 326 -1.06 27.65 4.81
N PRO A 327 -0.20 28.57 5.31
CA PRO A 327 0.84 29.17 4.47
C PRO A 327 1.91 28.19 3.98
N VAL A 328 2.18 27.13 4.75
CA VAL A 328 3.11 26.06 4.36
C VAL A 328 2.46 25.23 3.26
N ILE A 329 1.22 24.77 3.49
CA ILE A 329 0.43 23.98 2.52
C ILE A 329 0.34 24.69 1.17
N GLU A 330 0.07 26.00 1.17
CA GLU A 330 -0.08 26.79 -0.06
C GLU A 330 1.20 26.85 -0.91
N LYS A 331 2.38 26.74 -0.30
CA LYS A 331 3.67 26.88 -1.00
C LYS A 331 4.36 25.55 -1.29
N LEU A 332 3.91 24.46 -0.68
CA LEU A 332 4.45 23.15 -0.92
C LEU A 332 4.13 22.68 -2.34
N ASN A 333 5.16 22.22 -3.03
CA ASN A 333 5.05 21.65 -4.37
C ASN A 333 5.58 20.21 -4.33
N LEU A 334 4.75 19.28 -3.87
CA LEU A 334 5.12 17.87 -3.76
C LEU A 334 4.92 17.16 -5.10
N PRO A 335 5.94 16.45 -5.64
CA PRO A 335 5.78 15.59 -6.80
C PRO A 335 4.72 14.52 -6.58
N VAL A 336 4.08 14.08 -7.66
CA VAL A 336 3.03 13.03 -7.60
C VAL A 336 3.57 11.73 -7.00
N SER A 337 4.83 11.37 -7.26
CA SER A 337 5.47 10.19 -6.66
C SER A 337 5.53 10.27 -5.14
N PHE A 338 5.75 11.48 -4.60
CA PHE A 338 5.76 11.74 -3.16
C PHE A 338 4.36 11.62 -2.54
N VAL A 339 3.33 12.15 -3.21
CA VAL A 339 1.93 11.99 -2.77
C VAL A 339 1.56 10.50 -2.66
N MET A 340 2.06 9.67 -3.59
CA MET A 340 1.84 8.22 -3.56
C MET A 340 2.65 7.52 -2.46
N LEU A 341 3.90 7.93 -2.22
CA LEU A 341 4.71 7.44 -1.10
C LEU A 341 4.06 7.76 0.25
N ASP A 342 3.64 9.02 0.42
CA ASP A 342 2.96 9.49 1.63
C ASP A 342 1.70 8.66 1.91
N ARG A 343 0.93 8.35 0.87
CA ARG A 343 -0.22 7.45 0.99
C ARG A 343 0.15 6.06 1.53
N VAL A 344 1.26 5.47 1.09
CA VAL A 344 1.73 4.19 1.63
C VAL A 344 2.13 4.34 3.09
N VAL A 345 2.89 5.38 3.42
CA VAL A 345 3.31 5.66 4.80
C VAL A 345 2.09 5.85 5.71
N TRP A 346 1.05 6.55 5.25
CA TRP A 346 -0.18 6.78 6.02
C TRP A 346 -1.02 5.53 6.19
N GLY A 347 -1.20 4.75 5.13
CA GLY A 347 -1.97 3.51 5.23
C GLY A 347 -1.26 2.46 6.09
N ILE A 348 0.08 2.37 6.01
CA ILE A 348 0.87 1.57 6.95
C ILE A 348 0.72 2.12 8.38
N SER A 349 0.83 3.43 8.59
CA SER A 349 0.63 4.03 9.92
C SER A 349 -0.76 3.73 10.49
N ALA A 350 -1.80 3.72 9.65
CA ALA A 350 -3.16 3.33 10.03
C ALA A 350 -3.24 1.86 10.48
N LEU A 351 -2.62 0.93 9.74
CA LEU A 351 -2.52 -0.48 10.14
C LEU A 351 -1.79 -0.64 11.48
N LEU A 352 -0.64 0.02 11.65
CA LEU A 352 0.12 0.01 12.89
C LEU A 352 -0.70 0.59 14.06
N GLY A 353 -1.48 1.65 13.80
CA GLY A 353 -2.39 2.24 14.77
C GLY A 353 -3.54 1.33 15.18
N LYS A 354 -4.05 0.50 14.25
CA LYS A 354 -5.05 -0.55 14.54
C LYS A 354 -4.45 -1.69 15.38
N LEU A 355 -3.19 -2.07 15.10
CA LEU A 355 -2.45 -3.08 15.84
C LEU A 355 -1.98 -2.59 17.23
N GLY A 356 -1.89 -1.27 17.44
CA GLY A 356 -1.29 -0.69 18.64
C GLY A 356 0.22 -0.95 18.69
N ALA A 357 0.88 -0.95 17.53
CA ALA A 357 2.28 -1.33 17.41
C ALA A 357 3.18 -0.32 18.15
N HIS A 358 4.08 -0.85 18.97
CA HIS A 358 5.03 -0.11 19.80
C HIS A 358 6.45 -0.59 19.50
N GLY A 359 7.39 0.34 19.35
CA GLY A 359 8.78 -0.03 19.13
C GLY A 359 9.72 1.14 18.92
N PRO A 360 11.03 0.84 18.76
CA PRO A 360 12.08 1.83 18.55
C PRO A 360 12.23 2.19 17.07
N TRP A 361 11.19 2.75 16.46
CA TRP A 361 11.11 2.94 15.00
C TRP A 361 12.26 3.75 14.42
N ARG A 362 12.81 4.72 15.17
CA ARG A 362 14.00 5.48 14.77
C ARG A 362 15.22 4.57 14.63
N SER A 363 15.47 3.73 15.62
CA SER A 363 16.58 2.78 15.60
C SER A 363 16.43 1.77 14.48
N MET A 364 15.20 1.28 14.26
CA MET A 364 14.88 0.39 13.15
C MET A 364 15.09 1.06 11.79
N MET A 365 14.71 2.33 11.63
CA MET A 365 14.94 3.10 10.40
C MET A 365 16.44 3.26 10.10
N ASN A 366 17.25 3.47 11.14
CA ASN A 366 18.71 3.61 11.00
C ASN A 366 19.39 2.31 10.52
N GLU A 367 18.78 1.13 10.74
CA GLU A 367 19.26 -0.12 10.12
C GLU A 367 19.33 0.01 8.59
N TYR A 368 18.42 0.80 7.99
CA TYR A 368 18.34 1.01 6.55
C TYR A 368 19.03 2.28 6.07
N LEU A 369 18.87 3.41 6.76
CA LEU A 369 19.41 4.68 6.26
C LEU A 369 20.93 4.79 6.38
N ILE A 370 21.51 4.19 7.41
CA ILE A 370 22.94 4.35 7.72
C ILE A 370 23.65 3.00 7.97
N ASP A 371 23.04 1.89 7.53
CA ASP A 371 23.51 0.53 7.78
C ASP A 371 23.83 0.27 9.27
N GLY A 372 22.95 0.78 10.15
CA GLY A 372 23.06 0.62 11.59
C GLY A 372 22.89 -0.84 12.05
N PRO A 373 23.32 -1.18 13.28
CA PRO A 373 23.15 -2.53 13.81
C PRO A 373 21.66 -2.84 14.08
N PRO A 374 21.25 -4.11 14.00
CA PRO A 374 19.88 -4.51 14.33
C PRO A 374 19.43 -4.09 15.72
N SER A 375 18.29 -3.42 15.80
CA SER A 375 17.73 -2.86 17.03
C SER A 375 16.69 -3.76 17.72
N THR A 376 16.18 -4.78 17.02
CA THR A 376 15.17 -5.72 17.54
C THR A 376 15.55 -7.18 17.26
N PRO A 377 14.86 -8.17 17.88
CA PRO A 377 15.01 -9.58 17.52
C PRO A 377 14.69 -9.87 16.05
N LEU A 378 13.66 -9.24 15.47
CA LEU A 378 13.32 -9.40 14.06
C LEU A 378 14.39 -8.79 13.14
N GLY A 379 14.96 -7.64 13.52
CA GLY A 379 16.08 -7.06 12.77
C GLY A 379 17.32 -7.95 12.73
N ARG A 380 17.58 -8.71 13.81
CA ARG A 380 18.68 -9.70 13.79
C ARG A 380 18.40 -10.84 12.81
N LEU A 381 17.19 -11.37 12.81
CA LEU A 381 16.78 -12.42 11.86
C LEU A 381 16.87 -11.94 10.41
N GLU A 382 16.45 -10.70 10.14
CA GLU A 382 16.56 -10.09 8.81
C GLU A 382 18.01 -9.84 8.39
N ALA A 383 18.86 -9.38 9.31
CA ALA A 383 20.30 -9.23 9.04
C ALA A 383 20.98 -10.57 8.75
N ASP A 384 20.63 -11.63 9.49
CA ASP A 384 21.14 -12.99 9.26
C ASP A 384 20.69 -13.51 7.88
N TRP A 385 19.44 -13.25 7.49
CA TRP A 385 18.91 -13.59 6.16
C TRP A 385 19.61 -12.80 5.04
N LEU A 386 19.85 -11.49 5.21
CA LEU A 386 20.61 -10.69 4.25
C LEU A 386 22.05 -11.18 4.10
N ALA A 387 22.65 -11.69 5.18
CA ALA A 387 24.00 -12.24 5.16
C ALA A 387 24.07 -13.60 4.45
N SER A 388 23.00 -14.42 4.50
CA SER A 388 22.95 -15.73 3.84
C SER A 388 22.58 -15.66 2.36
N THR A 389 21.94 -14.57 1.92
CA THR A 389 21.47 -14.36 0.55
C THR A 389 22.46 -13.58 -0.34
N LYS A 390 23.45 -12.91 0.24
CA LYS A 390 24.54 -12.29 -0.54
C LYS A 390 25.51 -13.37 -1.07
N PRO A 391 25.73 -13.46 -2.39
CA PRO A 391 26.66 -14.43 -2.98
C PRO A 391 28.12 -14.20 -2.62
#